data_AF-A0A7K2Y000-F1
#
_entry.id   AF-A0A7K2Y000-F1
#
_cell.length_a   1.000
_cell.length_b   1.000
_cell.length_c   1.000
_cell.angle_alpha   90.00
_cell.angle_beta   90.00
_cell.angle_gamma   90.00
#
_symmetry.space_group_name_H-M   'P 1'
#
loop_
_entity.id
_entity.type
_entity.pdbx_description
1 polymer ?
#
loop_
_entity_poly.entity_id
_entity_poly.type
_entity_poly.pdbx_seq_one_letter_code
_entity_poly.pdbx_strand_id
1 'polypeptide(L)'
;MLTTAACGSSDNYGGKAPAVQPVGDSKQVGSGYGDPYGSGSGAAPAGAADKSGPAGELKVSEIQGLGSGVTDSAGITLYRFDKDTPKPPKSNCEGDCAAAWPAVAANDASVSAGIDAALLGSVERSDGTKQLTLAGWPVYRYAKDVKAGDALGEGVGGTWHVLGPGGKPAGAGKGAAAGAEKEEKEEKPAAEAKGGELTAVQNPELGTLVEDAEGKTLYRFDKDSAWPMKIGCVGACTDTWKPALPVDKNKVSGIAPELIGKVKRPDGTEQLTIDCWPVYSFTGDKEPGDTTGHNNKGLWFAITDKGKKAKVVG
;
A
#
# COMPACT_ATOMS: atom_id res chain seq x y z
N MET A 1 -21.16 -14.51 39.82
CA MET A 1 -19.89 -15.25 39.66
C MET A 1 -19.52 -15.21 38.18
N LEU A 2 -18.66 -14.29 37.76
CA LEU A 2 -18.08 -14.27 36.40
C LEU A 2 -16.69 -14.90 36.52
N THR A 3 -16.50 -16.07 35.91
CA THR A 3 -15.22 -16.78 35.87
C THR A 3 -14.44 -16.33 34.64
N THR A 4 -13.49 -15.42 34.83
CA THR A 4 -12.45 -15.11 33.85
C THR A 4 -11.41 -16.23 33.84
N ALA A 5 -11.35 -16.98 32.74
CA ALA A 5 -10.28 -17.94 32.48
C ALA A 5 -9.06 -17.18 31.94
N ALA A 6 -8.05 -16.99 32.79
CA ALA A 6 -6.74 -16.48 32.42
C ALA A 6 -5.77 -17.64 32.21
N CYS A 7 -5.02 -17.64 31.10
CA CYS A 7 -3.85 -18.51 30.95
C CYS A 7 -2.64 -17.85 31.62
N GLY A 8 -2.19 -18.42 32.73
CA GLY A 8 -0.95 -18.04 33.39
C GLY A 8 0.21 -18.95 33.00
N SER A 9 1.44 -18.41 32.94
CA SER A 9 2.53 -18.76 33.87
C SER A 9 3.80 -17.94 33.56
N SER A 10 4.45 -17.62 34.66
CA SER A 10 5.61 -16.77 34.91
C SER A 10 6.93 -17.38 34.42
N ASP A 11 7.94 -16.55 34.13
CA ASP A 11 9.13 -16.50 34.99
C ASP A 11 10.03 -15.28 34.72
N ASN A 12 10.61 -14.83 35.83
CA ASN A 12 11.41 -13.62 36.06
C ASN A 12 12.82 -13.70 35.46
N TYR A 13 13.32 -12.59 34.91
CA TYR A 13 14.72 -12.19 35.08
C TYR A 13 14.82 -10.66 35.15
N GLY A 14 15.13 -10.18 36.35
CA GLY A 14 15.52 -8.79 36.60
C GLY A 14 17.00 -8.56 36.32
N GLY A 15 17.35 -7.32 35.96
CA GLY A 15 18.74 -6.94 35.75
C GLY A 15 18.94 -5.50 35.29
N LYS A 16 18.93 -4.58 36.26
CA LYS A 16 19.53 -3.22 36.32
C LYS A 16 20.13 -2.60 35.05
N ALA A 17 19.61 -1.42 34.71
CA ALA A 17 20.38 -0.34 34.10
C ALA A 17 21.45 0.21 35.07
N PRO A 18 22.48 0.88 34.53
CA PRO A 18 22.83 2.18 35.09
C PRO A 18 22.98 3.25 34.01
N ALA A 19 22.32 4.38 34.27
CA ALA A 19 22.66 5.68 33.70
C ALA A 19 23.72 6.33 34.60
N VAL A 20 24.77 6.89 34.03
CA VAL A 20 25.54 7.99 34.62
C VAL A 20 26.08 8.88 33.50
N GLN A 21 25.84 10.19 33.64
CA GLN A 21 26.36 11.28 32.80
C GLN A 21 27.70 11.82 33.37
N PRO A 22 28.16 13.03 32.99
CA PRO A 22 29.19 13.30 32.00
C PRO A 22 30.49 13.85 32.63
N VAL A 23 31.59 13.88 31.89
CA VAL A 23 32.74 14.73 32.21
C VAL A 23 33.09 15.58 31.01
N GLY A 24 32.83 16.88 31.14
CA GLY A 24 33.51 17.89 30.34
C GLY A 24 34.86 18.18 30.95
N ASP A 25 35.83 18.52 30.12
CA ASP A 25 36.73 19.61 30.44
C ASP A 25 37.35 20.20 29.17
N SER A 26 37.60 21.49 29.26
CA SER A 26 37.69 22.44 28.16
C SER A 26 39.15 22.68 27.76
N LYS A 27 39.45 22.79 26.46
CA LYS A 27 40.42 23.78 25.99
C LYS A 27 40.25 24.18 24.50
N GLN A 28 39.82 25.42 24.34
CA GLN A 28 39.93 26.33 23.18
C GLN A 28 41.41 26.38 22.70
N VAL A 29 41.84 26.68 21.46
CA VAL A 29 41.43 27.61 20.39
C VAL A 29 42.20 27.18 19.12
N GLY A 30 41.66 27.39 17.92
CA GLY A 30 42.44 27.30 16.68
C GLY A 30 41.59 27.50 15.43
N SER A 31 41.37 28.78 15.07
CA SER A 31 40.77 29.18 13.79
C SER A 31 41.76 28.92 12.65
N GLY A 32 41.31 28.27 11.57
CA GLY A 32 42.13 28.02 10.39
C GLY A 32 41.28 27.52 9.22
N TYR A 33 40.87 28.46 8.37
CA TYR A 33 40.34 28.25 7.02
C TYR A 33 41.36 27.50 6.14
N GLY A 34 40.92 26.52 5.35
CA GLY A 34 41.71 25.91 4.28
C GLY A 34 41.14 24.59 3.77
N ASP A 35 40.60 24.62 2.55
CA ASP A 35 39.93 23.54 1.82
C ASP A 35 40.73 22.23 1.64
N PRO A 36 40.06 21.06 1.50
CA PRO A 36 40.70 19.75 1.51
C PRO A 36 41.12 19.25 0.12
N TYR A 37 42.31 18.64 0.07
CA TYR A 37 42.71 17.72 -0.97
C TYR A 37 42.13 16.32 -0.69
N GLY A 38 41.92 15.54 -1.75
CA GLY A 38 42.29 14.12 -1.67
C GLY A 38 41.18 13.12 -1.98
N SER A 39 41.25 12.62 -3.21
CA SER A 39 40.66 11.38 -3.71
C SER A 39 40.62 10.25 -2.67
N GLY A 40 39.43 9.72 -2.43
CA GLY A 40 39.18 8.47 -1.71
C GLY A 40 38.03 7.75 -2.38
N SER A 41 38.33 6.76 -3.23
CA SER A 41 37.37 5.81 -3.77
C SER A 41 36.72 5.02 -2.64
N GLY A 42 35.54 5.47 -2.21
CA GLY A 42 34.53 4.65 -1.56
C GLY A 42 33.33 4.58 -2.49
N ALA A 43 33.26 3.52 -3.31
CA ALA A 43 32.05 3.25 -4.09
C ALA A 43 30.92 2.92 -3.11
N ALA A 44 30.13 3.94 -2.78
CA ALA A 44 28.79 3.76 -2.22
C ALA A 44 27.96 2.96 -3.23
N PRO A 45 27.05 2.07 -2.78
CA PRO A 45 26.13 1.42 -3.70
C PRO A 45 25.34 2.50 -4.45
N ALA A 46 25.21 2.33 -5.77
CA ALA A 46 24.56 3.27 -6.66
C ALA A 46 23.20 3.71 -6.08
N GLY A 47 23.14 4.98 -5.68
CA GLY A 47 21.91 5.61 -5.22
C GLY A 47 20.86 5.54 -6.31
N ALA A 48 19.61 5.34 -5.91
CA ALA A 48 18.46 5.63 -6.76
C ALA A 48 18.65 7.06 -7.28
N ALA A 49 18.77 7.23 -8.60
CA ALA A 49 18.78 8.54 -9.21
C ALA A 49 17.54 9.32 -8.72
N ASP A 50 17.75 10.55 -8.30
CA ASP A 50 16.68 11.43 -7.83
C ASP A 50 15.68 11.68 -8.96
N LYS A 51 14.51 11.03 -8.89
CA LYS A 51 13.45 11.13 -9.91
C LYS A 51 12.47 12.28 -9.65
N SER A 52 12.81 13.22 -8.76
CA SER A 52 11.96 14.37 -8.40
C SER A 52 11.99 15.52 -9.41
N GLY A 53 12.88 15.48 -10.40
CA GLY A 53 13.02 16.53 -11.41
C GLY A 53 11.75 16.82 -12.23
N PRO A 54 11.76 17.88 -13.06
CA PRO A 54 10.63 18.25 -13.90
C PRO A 54 10.25 17.14 -14.90
N ALA A 55 8.99 17.12 -15.35
CA ALA A 55 8.51 16.19 -16.37
C ALA A 55 8.88 16.60 -17.80
N GLY A 56 9.11 17.90 -18.04
CA GLY A 56 9.14 18.43 -19.40
C GLY A 56 7.77 18.30 -20.05
N GLU A 57 7.73 17.86 -21.30
CA GLU A 57 6.48 17.65 -22.03
C GLU A 57 5.80 16.33 -21.64
N LEU A 58 4.61 16.42 -21.07
CA LEU A 58 3.71 15.31 -20.77
C LEU A 58 3.05 14.79 -22.06
N LYS A 59 3.08 13.47 -22.25
CA LYS A 59 2.55 12.79 -23.44
C LYS A 59 1.53 11.73 -23.06
N VAL A 60 0.54 11.52 -23.92
CA VAL A 60 -0.33 10.34 -23.86
C VAL A 60 0.36 9.19 -24.58
N SER A 61 0.53 8.08 -23.87
CA SER A 61 1.17 6.86 -24.37
C SER A 61 0.29 5.65 -24.07
N GLU A 62 0.30 4.65 -24.95
CA GLU A 62 -0.35 3.36 -24.66
C GLU A 62 0.50 2.53 -23.71
N ILE A 63 -0.02 2.25 -22.52
CA ILE A 63 0.62 1.42 -21.52
C ILE A 63 0.03 0.01 -21.60
N GLN A 64 0.91 -0.98 -21.76
CA GLN A 64 0.50 -2.36 -22.00
C GLN A 64 -0.44 -2.87 -20.90
N GLY A 65 -1.65 -3.29 -21.29
CA GLY A 65 -2.67 -3.82 -20.38
C GLY A 65 -3.49 -2.77 -19.62
N LEU A 66 -3.16 -1.48 -19.74
CA LEU A 66 -3.84 -0.38 -19.03
C LEU A 66 -4.45 0.66 -19.99
N GLY A 67 -4.05 0.67 -21.25
CA GLY A 67 -4.52 1.63 -22.25
C GLY A 67 -3.80 2.97 -22.12
N SER A 68 -4.49 4.05 -22.47
CA SER A 68 -3.88 5.40 -22.53
C SER A 68 -3.51 5.92 -21.13
N GLY A 69 -2.20 6.11 -20.90
CA GLY A 69 -1.61 6.71 -19.70
C GLY A 69 -0.72 7.90 -20.05
N VAL A 70 -0.28 8.64 -19.03
CA VAL A 70 0.57 9.82 -19.18
C VAL A 70 2.02 9.46 -18.85
N THR A 71 2.92 9.88 -19.73
CA THR A 71 4.37 9.76 -19.55
C THR A 71 5.03 11.13 -19.57
N ASP A 72 6.22 11.24 -18.98
CA ASP A 72 7.07 12.42 -19.12
C ASP A 72 7.82 12.45 -20.48
N SER A 73 8.67 13.46 -20.67
CA SER A 73 9.46 13.64 -21.90
C SER A 73 10.48 12.52 -22.17
N ALA A 74 10.86 11.75 -21.15
CA ALA A 74 11.73 10.58 -21.27
C ALA A 74 10.93 9.28 -21.48
N GLY A 75 9.60 9.34 -21.52
CA GLY A 75 8.72 8.18 -21.64
C GLY A 75 8.51 7.41 -20.34
N ILE A 76 8.92 7.97 -19.19
CA ILE A 76 8.67 7.35 -17.89
C ILE A 76 7.20 7.56 -17.52
N THR A 77 6.53 6.48 -17.09
CA THR A 77 5.13 6.50 -16.69
C THR A 77 4.92 7.33 -15.43
N LEU A 78 3.88 8.17 -15.45
CA LEU A 78 3.52 9.03 -14.34
C LEU A 78 2.30 8.46 -13.59
N TYR A 79 2.26 8.76 -12.30
CA TYR A 79 1.31 8.15 -11.37
C TYR A 79 0.54 9.19 -10.57
N ARG A 80 -0.64 8.78 -10.11
CA ARG A 80 -1.43 9.43 -9.06
C ARG A 80 -1.53 8.51 -7.85
N PHE A 81 -1.75 9.14 -6.70
CA PHE A 81 -1.97 8.47 -5.44
C PHE A 81 -3.39 8.70 -4.95
N ASP A 82 -4.15 7.65 -4.70
CA ASP A 82 -5.56 7.73 -4.27
C ASP A 82 -5.75 8.39 -2.91
N LYS A 83 -4.70 8.44 -2.08
CA LYS A 83 -4.75 9.13 -0.80
C LYS A 83 -4.50 10.63 -0.92
N ASP A 84 -4.19 11.14 -2.10
CA ASP A 84 -4.13 12.56 -2.36
C ASP A 84 -5.53 13.14 -2.58
N THR A 85 -5.65 14.47 -2.51
CA THR A 85 -6.90 15.14 -2.84
C THR A 85 -6.69 16.04 -4.06
N PRO A 86 -7.60 16.04 -5.05
CA PRO A 86 -7.47 16.90 -6.22
C PRO A 86 -8.06 18.30 -6.02
N LYS A 87 -8.94 18.49 -5.03
CA LYS A 87 -9.62 19.77 -4.76
C LYS A 87 -9.91 19.96 -3.26
N PRO A 88 -9.17 20.84 -2.56
CA PRO A 88 -7.93 21.46 -3.01
C PRO A 88 -6.85 20.39 -3.29
N PRO A 89 -5.92 20.63 -4.23
CA PRO A 89 -4.76 19.77 -4.43
C PRO A 89 -3.98 19.58 -3.13
N LYS A 90 -3.71 18.34 -2.73
CA LYS A 90 -2.87 18.02 -1.57
C LYS A 90 -2.16 16.69 -1.78
N SER A 91 -0.84 16.70 -1.59
CA SER A 91 -0.03 15.49 -1.49
C SER A 91 0.00 14.97 -0.05
N ASN A 92 -0.15 13.66 0.13
CA ASN A 92 0.00 12.97 1.42
C ASN A 92 1.17 11.96 1.40
N CYS A 93 1.96 11.93 0.32
CA CYS A 93 3.11 11.05 0.19
C CYS A 93 4.39 11.76 0.61
N GLU A 94 4.85 11.56 1.85
CA GLU A 94 6.03 12.20 2.44
C GLU A 94 7.03 11.17 2.99
N GLY A 95 8.28 11.58 3.25
CA GLY A 95 9.32 10.72 3.85
C GLY A 95 9.64 9.48 3.00
N ASP A 96 9.58 8.29 3.59
CA ASP A 96 9.83 7.02 2.88
C ASP A 96 8.89 6.80 1.68
N CYS A 97 7.68 7.38 1.73
CA CYS A 97 6.78 7.38 0.59
C CYS A 97 7.41 8.13 -0.59
N ALA A 98 7.93 9.34 -0.36
CA ALA A 98 8.55 10.17 -1.38
C ALA A 98 9.86 9.56 -1.93
N ALA A 99 10.56 8.73 -1.14
CA ALA A 99 11.71 7.97 -1.64
C ALA A 99 11.31 6.89 -2.66
N ALA A 100 10.18 6.22 -2.44
CA ALA A 100 9.64 5.22 -3.37
C ALA A 100 8.86 5.86 -4.53
N TRP A 101 8.27 7.03 -4.28
CA TRP A 101 7.41 7.78 -5.18
C TRP A 101 7.85 9.25 -5.25
N PRO A 102 8.97 9.54 -5.95
CA PRO A 102 9.44 10.90 -6.07
C PRO A 102 8.38 11.80 -6.70
N ALA A 103 8.11 12.93 -6.04
CA ALA A 103 7.21 13.96 -6.52
C ALA A 103 7.79 14.64 -7.76
N VAL A 104 7.00 14.75 -8.82
CA VAL A 104 7.43 15.43 -10.04
C VAL A 104 7.39 16.95 -9.80
N ALA A 105 8.51 17.63 -10.00
CA ALA A 105 8.58 19.08 -9.85
C ALA A 105 7.65 19.81 -10.84
N ALA A 106 7.02 20.89 -10.38
CA ALA A 106 6.04 21.65 -11.15
C ALA A 106 6.65 22.56 -12.24
N ASN A 107 7.95 22.81 -12.22
CA ASN A 107 8.61 23.65 -13.21
C ASN A 107 8.69 22.96 -14.57
N ASP A 108 8.71 23.76 -15.63
CA ASP A 108 8.96 23.34 -17.01
C ASP A 108 8.02 22.24 -17.53
N ALA A 109 6.82 22.13 -16.96
CA ALA A 109 5.79 21.21 -17.41
C ALA A 109 5.01 21.81 -18.59
N SER A 110 4.96 21.08 -19.70
CA SER A 110 4.07 21.35 -20.83
C SER A 110 3.31 20.09 -21.21
N VAL A 111 2.31 20.19 -22.08
CA VAL A 111 1.52 19.04 -22.54
C VAL A 111 1.54 18.94 -24.06
N SER A 112 1.53 17.71 -24.56
CA SER A 112 1.28 17.41 -25.97
C SER A 112 -0.22 17.31 -26.27
N ALA A 113 -0.56 17.09 -27.55
CA ALA A 113 -1.92 16.73 -27.95
C ALA A 113 -2.45 15.53 -27.14
N GLY A 114 -3.71 15.59 -26.73
CA GLY A 114 -4.38 14.55 -25.92
C GLY A 114 -4.47 14.84 -24.42
N ILE A 115 -3.80 15.89 -23.93
CA ILE A 115 -3.94 16.41 -22.56
C ILE A 115 -4.37 17.87 -22.66
N ASP A 116 -5.41 18.25 -21.93
CA ASP A 116 -5.84 19.65 -21.85
C ASP A 116 -4.87 20.44 -20.96
N ALA A 117 -4.21 21.45 -21.54
CA ALA A 117 -3.26 22.30 -20.83
C ALA A 117 -3.88 23.04 -19.64
N ALA A 118 -5.21 23.29 -19.66
CA ALA A 118 -5.92 23.92 -18.56
C ALA A 118 -6.02 23.02 -17.31
N LEU A 119 -5.73 21.72 -17.43
CA LEU A 119 -5.70 20.78 -16.31
C LEU A 119 -4.36 20.79 -15.56
N LEU A 120 -3.31 21.39 -16.12
CA LEU A 120 -2.03 21.51 -15.42
C LEU A 120 -2.15 22.48 -14.25
N GLY A 121 -1.51 22.12 -13.14
CA GLY A 121 -1.38 22.98 -11.99
C GLY A 121 -0.19 22.59 -11.13
N SER A 122 -0.18 23.11 -9.91
CA SER A 122 0.83 22.77 -8.92
C SER A 122 0.24 22.74 -7.51
N VAL A 123 0.86 21.95 -6.62
CA VAL A 123 0.59 21.95 -5.19
C VAL A 123 1.89 22.23 -4.43
N GLU A 124 1.82 23.06 -3.40
CA GLU A 124 2.92 23.23 -2.45
C GLU A 124 2.89 22.10 -1.43
N ARG A 125 4.00 21.38 -1.30
CA ARG A 125 4.18 20.27 -0.36
C ARG A 125 4.59 20.80 1.00
N SER A 126 4.51 19.94 2.02
CA SER A 126 4.86 20.29 3.40
C SER A 126 6.34 20.66 3.60
N ASP A 127 7.20 20.19 2.69
CA ASP A 127 8.64 20.51 2.64
C ASP A 127 8.96 21.83 1.90
N GLY A 128 7.92 22.54 1.41
CA GLY A 128 8.05 23.79 0.67
C GLY A 128 8.32 23.62 -0.84
N THR A 129 8.47 22.39 -1.34
CA THR A 129 8.64 22.14 -2.77
C THR A 129 7.31 22.23 -3.52
N LYS A 130 7.36 22.54 -4.82
CA LYS A 130 6.18 22.57 -5.70
C LYS A 130 6.10 21.33 -6.56
N GLN A 131 5.04 20.57 -6.38
CA GLN A 131 4.76 19.36 -7.15
C GLN A 131 3.75 19.65 -8.26
N LEU A 132 3.99 19.07 -9.43
CA LEU A 132 3.11 19.12 -10.58
C LEU A 132 1.76 18.48 -10.24
N THR A 133 0.67 19.07 -10.71
CA THR A 133 -0.65 18.44 -10.69
C THR A 133 -1.27 18.35 -12.08
N LEU A 134 -2.06 17.31 -12.31
CA LEU A 134 -2.90 17.16 -13.50
C LEU A 134 -4.36 16.91 -13.09
N ALA A 135 -5.26 17.78 -13.55
CA ALA A 135 -6.65 17.85 -13.09
C ALA A 135 -6.76 17.93 -11.55
N GLY A 136 -5.80 18.60 -10.91
CA GLY A 136 -5.67 18.74 -9.47
C GLY A 136 -4.96 17.60 -8.74
N TRP A 137 -4.74 16.44 -9.37
CA TRP A 137 -4.06 15.31 -8.76
C TRP A 137 -2.53 15.50 -8.73
N PRO A 138 -1.85 15.35 -7.58
CA PRO A 138 -0.39 15.38 -7.52
C PRO A 138 0.23 14.24 -8.33
N VAL A 139 1.29 14.58 -9.08
CA VAL A 139 1.93 13.68 -10.05
C VAL A 139 3.25 13.14 -9.50
N TYR A 140 3.47 11.83 -9.66
CA TYR A 140 4.66 11.13 -9.16
C TYR A 140 5.30 10.26 -10.23
N ARG A 141 6.58 9.94 -10.03
CA ARG A 141 7.26 8.81 -10.69
C ARG A 141 7.41 7.66 -9.71
N TYR A 142 7.55 6.43 -10.21
CA TYR A 142 7.91 5.29 -9.37
C TYR A 142 9.42 5.05 -9.40
N ALA A 143 10.03 4.87 -8.22
CA ALA A 143 11.48 4.72 -8.11
C ALA A 143 12.04 3.52 -8.88
N LYS A 144 11.23 2.45 -9.07
CA LYS A 144 11.67 1.23 -9.77
C LYS A 144 11.41 1.23 -11.28
N ASP A 145 10.70 2.21 -11.80
CA ASP A 145 10.60 2.38 -13.25
C ASP A 145 11.92 2.98 -13.74
N VAL A 146 12.57 2.31 -14.69
CA VAL A 146 13.90 2.68 -15.19
C VAL A 146 13.88 2.91 -16.70
N LYS A 147 12.96 2.27 -17.41
CA LYS A 147 12.83 2.34 -18.87
C LYS A 147 11.51 2.99 -19.25
N ALA A 148 11.51 3.60 -20.45
CA ALA A 148 10.29 4.13 -21.02
C ALA A 148 9.24 3.03 -21.17
N GLY A 149 7.99 3.33 -20.79
CA GLY A 149 6.89 2.38 -20.78
C GLY A 149 6.88 1.39 -19.61
N ASP A 150 7.87 1.41 -18.71
CA ASP A 150 7.76 0.69 -17.44
C ASP A 150 6.52 1.21 -16.70
N ALA A 151 5.70 0.29 -16.20
CA ALA A 151 4.52 0.61 -15.41
C ALA A 151 4.48 -0.17 -14.08
N LEU A 152 5.64 -0.43 -13.47
CA LEU A 152 5.77 -1.32 -12.31
C LEU A 152 5.14 -0.74 -11.04
N GLY A 153 4.85 0.57 -11.04
CA GLY A 153 4.11 1.24 -9.99
C GLY A 153 2.61 0.97 -10.00
N GLU A 154 2.04 0.44 -11.09
CA GLU A 154 0.60 0.23 -11.19
C GLU A 154 0.12 -0.73 -10.10
N GLY A 155 -0.92 -0.32 -9.36
CA GLY A 155 -1.54 -1.11 -8.31
C GLY A 155 -0.62 -1.38 -7.11
N VAL A 156 0.57 -0.75 -7.02
CA VAL A 156 1.44 -0.89 -5.85
C VAL A 156 0.68 -0.37 -4.64
N GLY A 157 0.47 -1.23 -3.64
CA GLY A 157 -0.36 -0.88 -2.50
C GLY A 157 -1.76 -0.39 -2.89
N GLY A 158 -2.31 -0.86 -4.03
CA GLY A 158 -3.65 -0.64 -4.60
C GLY A 158 -4.21 0.79 -4.57
N THR A 159 -3.36 1.78 -4.37
CA THR A 159 -3.67 3.20 -4.28
C THR A 159 -2.82 4.02 -5.24
N TRP A 160 -1.84 3.38 -5.89
CA TRP A 160 -1.02 3.98 -6.92
C TRP A 160 -1.50 3.50 -8.27
N HIS A 161 -1.82 4.46 -9.14
CA HIS A 161 -2.33 4.17 -10.47
C HIS A 161 -1.63 5.02 -11.49
N VAL A 162 -1.40 4.45 -12.67
CA VAL A 162 -0.95 5.19 -13.84
C VAL A 162 -1.93 6.34 -14.06
N LEU A 163 -1.36 7.53 -14.18
CA LEU A 163 -2.10 8.75 -14.40
C LEU A 163 -2.64 8.75 -15.84
N GLY A 164 -3.96 8.82 -16.00
CA GLY A 164 -4.62 9.04 -17.28
C GLY A 164 -4.65 10.53 -17.66
N PRO A 165 -4.90 10.86 -18.95
CA PRO A 165 -4.82 12.23 -19.46
C PRO A 165 -5.80 13.21 -18.80
N GLY A 166 -6.88 12.73 -18.19
CA GLY A 166 -7.84 13.53 -17.43
C GLY A 166 -7.63 13.52 -15.91
N GLY A 167 -6.49 13.03 -15.41
CA GLY A 167 -6.20 12.89 -13.98
C GLY A 167 -6.85 11.69 -13.26
N LYS A 168 -7.68 10.92 -13.98
CA LYS A 168 -8.22 9.63 -13.53
C LYS A 168 -7.18 8.51 -13.71
N PRO A 169 -7.34 7.31 -13.13
CA PRO A 169 -6.48 6.18 -13.45
C PRO A 169 -6.55 5.86 -14.95
N ALA A 170 -5.44 5.44 -15.56
CA ALA A 170 -5.45 4.90 -16.90
C ALA A 170 -6.37 3.69 -16.99
N GLY A 171 -6.98 3.45 -18.16
CA GLY A 171 -7.95 2.37 -18.36
C GLY A 171 -9.36 2.62 -17.81
N ALA A 172 -9.56 3.64 -16.95
CA ALA A 172 -10.89 4.06 -16.50
C ALA A 172 -11.72 4.79 -17.57
N GLY A 173 -11.20 4.91 -18.80
CA GLY A 173 -11.79 5.70 -19.86
C GLY A 173 -11.65 5.07 -21.24
N LYS A 174 -12.47 4.08 -21.57
CA LYS A 174 -13.06 4.06 -22.93
C LYS A 174 -14.24 5.02 -22.92
N GLY A 175 -13.99 6.27 -23.30
CA GLY A 175 -15.03 7.28 -23.46
C GLY A 175 -14.62 8.63 -22.91
N ALA A 176 -13.82 9.37 -23.67
CA ALA A 176 -13.75 10.81 -23.52
C ALA A 176 -13.74 11.44 -24.91
N ALA A 177 -14.93 11.72 -25.43
CA ALA A 177 -15.15 12.83 -26.33
C ALA A 177 -16.48 13.49 -25.95
N ALA A 178 -16.38 14.78 -25.66
CA ALA A 178 -17.42 15.80 -25.60
C ALA A 178 -18.40 15.83 -24.41
N GLY A 179 -18.42 17.01 -23.77
CA GLY A 179 -19.67 17.63 -23.32
C GLY A 179 -19.90 17.62 -21.82
N ALA A 180 -19.50 18.71 -21.17
CA ALA A 180 -20.08 19.09 -19.90
C ALA A 180 -21.57 19.43 -20.08
N GLU A 181 -22.44 18.91 -19.22
CA GLU A 181 -23.39 19.72 -18.46
C GLU A 181 -24.06 18.89 -17.35
N LYS A 182 -24.44 19.60 -16.30
CA LYS A 182 -24.89 19.11 -15.00
C LYS A 182 -26.16 18.27 -15.12
N GLU A 183 -26.24 17.19 -14.34
CA GLU A 183 -27.48 16.83 -13.68
C GLU A 183 -27.19 16.18 -12.33
N GLU A 184 -27.76 16.79 -11.30
CA GLU A 184 -27.87 16.25 -9.94
C GLU A 184 -28.65 14.94 -10.03
N LYS A 185 -28.01 13.81 -9.69
CA LYS A 185 -28.71 12.55 -9.45
C LYS A 185 -28.13 11.88 -8.23
N GLU A 186 -28.78 12.17 -7.11
CA GLU A 186 -29.12 11.26 -6.02
C GLU A 186 -28.11 10.12 -5.76
N GLU A 187 -27.42 10.24 -4.63
CA GLU A 187 -26.62 9.19 -4.03
C GLU A 187 -27.39 7.87 -3.99
N LYS A 188 -26.99 6.92 -4.84
CA LYS A 188 -27.26 5.50 -4.59
C LYS A 188 -26.13 5.00 -3.67
N PRO A 189 -26.44 4.50 -2.47
CA PRO A 189 -25.43 4.17 -1.48
C PRO A 189 -24.48 3.08 -2.01
N ALA A 190 -23.22 3.21 -1.60
CA ALA A 190 -22.22 2.16 -1.71
C ALA A 190 -22.83 0.84 -1.26
N ALA A 191 -22.78 -0.17 -2.13
CA ALA A 191 -23.22 -1.51 -1.78
C ALA A 191 -22.39 -2.01 -0.59
N GLU A 192 -23.08 -2.20 0.54
CA GLU A 192 -22.56 -2.87 1.72
C GLU A 192 -22.06 -4.27 1.34
N ALA A 193 -20.76 -4.52 1.49
CA ALA A 193 -20.22 -5.88 1.47
C ALA A 193 -20.73 -6.60 2.73
N LYS A 194 -21.71 -7.49 2.57
CA LYS A 194 -22.23 -8.31 3.67
C LYS A 194 -21.20 -9.37 4.05
N GLY A 195 -20.82 -9.46 5.33
CA GLY A 195 -19.97 -10.53 5.86
C GLY A 195 -20.58 -11.90 5.53
N GLY A 196 -19.90 -12.63 4.64
CA GLY A 196 -20.30 -13.93 4.11
C GLY A 196 -19.85 -15.10 4.99
N GLU A 197 -20.46 -16.25 4.79
CA GLU A 197 -20.13 -17.55 5.40
C GLU A 197 -18.65 -17.92 5.27
N LEU A 198 -18.13 -18.77 6.18
CA LEU A 198 -16.80 -19.37 6.08
C LEU A 198 -16.91 -20.89 5.95
N THR A 199 -16.10 -21.49 5.08
CA THR A 199 -16.05 -22.95 4.91
C THR A 199 -14.62 -23.45 4.90
N ALA A 200 -14.36 -24.54 5.62
CA ALA A 200 -13.13 -25.31 5.45
C ALA A 200 -13.25 -26.23 4.22
N VAL A 201 -12.34 -26.07 3.26
CA VAL A 201 -12.32 -26.83 2.01
C VAL A 201 -11.00 -27.57 1.84
N GLN A 202 -11.01 -28.65 1.05
CA GLN A 202 -9.80 -29.40 0.74
C GLN A 202 -9.11 -28.80 -0.49
N ASN A 203 -7.90 -28.29 -0.30
CA ASN A 203 -7.00 -27.90 -1.38
C ASN A 203 -5.99 -29.05 -1.66
N PRO A 204 -5.72 -29.38 -2.94
CA PRO A 204 -4.83 -30.48 -3.29
C PRO A 204 -3.37 -30.24 -2.93
N GLU A 205 -2.90 -28.99 -2.89
CA GLU A 205 -1.50 -28.63 -2.65
C GLU A 205 -1.22 -28.22 -1.21
N LEU A 206 -2.20 -27.63 -0.52
CA LEU A 206 -2.01 -26.98 0.79
C LEU A 206 -2.84 -27.63 1.91
N GLY A 207 -3.59 -28.69 1.60
CA GLY A 207 -4.43 -29.38 2.57
C GLY A 207 -5.72 -28.64 2.85
N THR A 208 -6.24 -28.74 4.07
CA THR A 208 -7.50 -28.08 4.45
C THR A 208 -7.28 -26.58 4.67
N LEU A 209 -8.00 -25.75 3.91
CA LEU A 209 -7.94 -24.28 3.94
C LEU A 209 -9.29 -23.67 4.30
N VAL A 210 -9.29 -22.42 4.73
CA VAL A 210 -10.51 -21.63 4.95
C VAL A 210 -10.78 -20.73 3.75
N GLU A 211 -12.02 -20.78 3.26
CA GLU A 211 -12.54 -19.87 2.23
C GLU A 211 -13.75 -19.09 2.75
N ASP A 212 -14.01 -17.92 2.16
CA ASP A 212 -15.24 -17.17 2.36
C ASP A 212 -16.38 -17.66 1.42
N ALA A 213 -17.55 -17.04 1.52
CA ALA A 213 -18.71 -17.37 0.70
C ALA A 213 -18.52 -17.15 -0.81
N GLU A 214 -17.51 -16.38 -1.21
CA GLU A 214 -17.13 -16.17 -2.62
C GLU A 214 -16.11 -17.22 -3.09
N GLY A 215 -15.66 -18.12 -2.20
CA GLY A 215 -14.62 -19.11 -2.46
C GLY A 215 -13.20 -18.52 -2.42
N LYS A 216 -13.00 -17.33 -1.84
CA LYS A 216 -11.66 -16.76 -1.70
C LYS A 216 -10.95 -17.37 -0.51
N THR A 217 -9.74 -17.87 -0.75
CA THR A 217 -8.84 -18.33 0.31
C THR A 217 -8.55 -17.21 1.30
N LEU A 218 -8.61 -17.54 2.59
CA LEU A 218 -8.19 -16.64 3.66
C LEU A 218 -6.74 -16.88 4.07
N TYR A 219 -6.07 -15.78 4.42
CA TYR A 219 -4.64 -15.74 4.72
C TYR A 219 -4.35 -15.08 6.06
N ARG A 220 -3.23 -15.45 6.65
CA ARG A 220 -2.60 -14.81 7.81
C ARG A 220 -1.27 -14.18 7.45
N PHE A 221 -0.93 -13.11 8.16
CA PHE A 221 0.30 -12.34 7.96
C PHE A 221 1.28 -12.52 9.10
N ASP A 222 2.55 -12.76 8.78
CA ASP A 222 3.59 -12.99 9.80
C ASP A 222 4.01 -11.77 10.61
N LYS A 223 3.69 -10.56 10.15
CA LYS A 223 3.91 -9.36 10.97
C LYS A 223 2.73 -9.04 11.89
N ASP A 224 1.68 -9.85 11.86
CA ASP A 224 0.63 -9.82 12.87
C ASP A 224 1.03 -10.68 14.08
N SER A 225 0.29 -10.56 15.17
CA SER A 225 0.45 -11.44 16.34
C SER A 225 -0.90 -11.89 16.87
N ALA A 226 -0.97 -13.12 17.38
CA ALA A 226 -2.18 -13.67 17.97
C ALA A 226 -2.48 -13.13 19.37
N TRP A 227 -1.46 -12.86 20.19
CA TRP A 227 -1.66 -12.23 21.51
C TRP A 227 -0.39 -11.52 22.04
N PRO A 228 -0.50 -10.28 22.55
CA PRO A 228 -1.63 -9.37 22.30
C PRO A 228 -1.82 -9.20 20.78
N MET A 229 -3.07 -9.10 20.34
CA MET A 229 -3.37 -9.01 18.91
C MET A 229 -2.76 -7.72 18.32
N LYS A 230 -1.85 -7.87 17.37
CA LYS A 230 -1.23 -6.74 16.64
C LYS A 230 -1.49 -6.93 15.15
N ILE A 231 -1.85 -5.83 14.51
CA ILE A 231 -2.13 -5.77 13.08
C ILE A 231 -1.00 -4.99 12.43
N GLY A 232 -0.12 -5.71 11.73
CA GLY A 232 0.94 -5.18 10.90
C GLY A 232 0.47 -4.75 9.51
N CYS A 233 -0.64 -5.31 9.01
CA CYS A 233 -1.23 -4.90 7.74
C CYS A 233 -2.23 -3.76 7.92
N VAL A 234 -1.73 -2.52 7.82
CA VAL A 234 -2.51 -1.28 7.88
C VAL A 234 -2.18 -0.40 6.67
N GLY A 235 -3.05 0.59 6.39
CA GLY A 235 -2.81 1.55 5.31
C GLY A 235 -2.66 0.89 3.95
N ALA A 236 -1.56 1.15 3.23
CA ALA A 236 -1.36 0.62 1.87
C ALA A 236 -1.34 -0.92 1.79
N CYS A 237 -1.08 -1.60 2.92
CA CYS A 237 -1.13 -3.06 2.94
C CYS A 237 -2.55 -3.60 2.68
N THR A 238 -3.59 -2.91 3.20
CA THR A 238 -4.98 -3.35 3.05
C THR A 238 -5.54 -3.17 1.65
N ASP A 239 -4.77 -2.56 0.76
CA ASP A 239 -5.15 -2.39 -0.62
C ASP A 239 -4.91 -3.66 -1.42
N THR A 240 -3.88 -4.44 -1.04
CA THR A 240 -3.58 -5.76 -1.61
C THR A 240 -4.15 -6.91 -0.79
N TRP A 241 -4.14 -6.77 0.55
CA TRP A 241 -4.58 -7.78 1.50
C TRP A 241 -5.79 -7.27 2.27
N LYS A 242 -6.97 -7.56 1.75
CA LYS A 242 -8.22 -7.01 2.28
C LYS A 242 -8.53 -7.65 3.62
N PRO A 243 -8.69 -6.89 4.71
CA PRO A 243 -9.13 -7.45 5.99
C PRO A 243 -10.45 -8.19 5.79
N ALA A 244 -10.50 -9.47 6.18
CA ALA A 244 -11.74 -10.22 6.09
C ALA A 244 -12.74 -9.68 7.13
N LEU A 245 -13.99 -9.54 6.72
CA LEU A 245 -15.05 -9.02 7.59
C LEU A 245 -15.45 -10.07 8.64
N PRO A 246 -15.81 -9.66 9.87
CA PRO A 246 -16.33 -10.58 10.87
C PRO A 246 -17.53 -11.40 10.36
N VAL A 247 -17.60 -12.66 10.77
CA VAL A 247 -18.65 -13.60 10.39
C VAL A 247 -19.38 -14.10 11.63
N ASP A 248 -20.69 -14.33 11.50
CA ASP A 248 -21.48 -14.98 12.55
C ASP A 248 -21.01 -16.43 12.71
N LYS A 249 -20.73 -16.86 13.94
CA LYS A 249 -20.28 -18.22 14.25
C LYS A 249 -21.22 -19.32 13.77
N ASN A 250 -22.50 -19.01 13.59
CA ASN A 250 -23.49 -19.94 13.05
C ASN A 250 -23.41 -20.11 11.52
N LYS A 251 -22.61 -19.28 10.83
CA LYS A 251 -22.37 -19.30 9.38
C LYS A 251 -20.95 -19.77 9.09
N VAL A 252 -20.51 -20.80 9.80
CA VAL A 252 -19.17 -21.34 9.70
C VAL A 252 -19.26 -22.86 9.62
N SER A 253 -18.68 -23.44 8.58
CA SER A 253 -18.68 -24.87 8.31
C SER A 253 -17.26 -25.43 8.30
N GLY A 254 -17.04 -26.56 8.98
CA GLY A 254 -15.73 -27.23 9.03
C GLY A 254 -14.63 -26.50 9.82
N ILE A 255 -14.96 -25.42 10.52
CA ILE A 255 -14.06 -24.66 11.40
C ILE A 255 -14.67 -24.62 12.79
N ALA A 256 -13.86 -24.80 13.83
CA ALA A 256 -14.35 -24.81 15.20
C ALA A 256 -14.85 -23.40 15.62
N PRO A 257 -16.12 -23.22 16.02
CA PRO A 257 -16.72 -21.91 16.29
C PRO A 257 -16.00 -21.08 17.38
N GLU A 258 -15.30 -21.73 18.30
CA GLU A 258 -14.47 -21.11 19.33
C GLU A 258 -13.25 -20.38 18.77
N LEU A 259 -12.75 -20.79 17.60
CA LEU A 259 -11.62 -20.14 16.94
C LEU A 259 -12.02 -18.83 16.26
N ILE A 260 -13.31 -18.67 15.96
CA ILE A 260 -13.83 -17.48 15.28
C ILE A 260 -13.93 -16.33 16.27
N GLY A 261 -13.24 -15.25 15.95
CA GLY A 261 -13.22 -14.03 16.74
C GLY A 261 -13.26 -12.79 15.86
N LYS A 262 -13.09 -11.65 16.51
CA LYS A 262 -12.94 -10.37 15.83
C LYS A 262 -11.97 -9.48 16.59
N VAL A 263 -11.32 -8.58 15.87
CA VAL A 263 -10.41 -7.58 16.42
C VAL A 263 -10.79 -6.21 15.90
N LYS A 264 -10.72 -5.19 16.77
CA LYS A 264 -10.86 -3.80 16.35
C LYS A 264 -9.55 -3.31 15.75
N ARG A 265 -9.61 -2.84 14.52
CA ARG A 265 -8.47 -2.30 13.79
C ARG A 265 -8.13 -0.88 14.24
N PRO A 266 -6.90 -0.40 14.00
CA PRO A 266 -6.52 0.99 14.30
C PRO A 266 -7.35 2.04 13.55
N ASP A 267 -7.89 1.71 12.37
CA ASP A 267 -8.80 2.54 11.59
C ASP A 267 -10.25 2.56 12.12
N GLY A 268 -10.51 1.82 13.21
CA GLY A 268 -11.83 1.74 13.86
C GLY A 268 -12.74 0.64 13.32
N THR A 269 -12.41 0.01 12.19
CA THR A 269 -13.18 -1.11 11.61
C THR A 269 -12.97 -2.40 12.39
N GLU A 270 -13.85 -3.39 12.21
CA GLU A 270 -13.68 -4.73 12.76
C GLU A 270 -13.15 -5.69 11.69
N GLN A 271 -12.27 -6.60 12.10
CA GLN A 271 -11.72 -7.65 11.24
C GLN A 271 -11.93 -9.01 11.88
N LEU A 272 -12.23 -10.00 11.06
CA LEU A 272 -12.29 -11.41 11.45
C LEU A 272 -10.93 -11.88 12.00
N THR A 273 -10.99 -12.67 13.05
CA THR A 273 -9.85 -13.47 13.50
C THR A 273 -10.20 -14.95 13.51
N ILE A 274 -9.22 -15.79 13.21
CA ILE A 274 -9.31 -17.24 13.37
C ILE A 274 -8.13 -17.67 14.24
N ASP A 275 -8.40 -18.33 15.37
CA ASP A 275 -7.39 -18.69 16.37
C ASP A 275 -6.56 -17.46 16.82
N CYS A 276 -7.28 -16.34 17.06
CA CYS A 276 -6.71 -15.04 17.43
C CYS A 276 -5.80 -14.38 16.37
N TRP A 277 -5.62 -14.96 15.18
CA TRP A 277 -4.88 -14.32 14.09
C TRP A 277 -5.81 -13.45 13.23
N PRO A 278 -5.46 -12.19 12.93
CA PRO A 278 -6.16 -11.40 11.93
C PRO A 278 -6.06 -12.08 10.55
N VAL A 279 -7.19 -12.19 9.85
CA VAL A 279 -7.25 -12.87 8.55
C VAL A 279 -7.65 -11.93 7.42
N TYR A 280 -7.16 -12.23 6.22
CA TYR A 280 -7.25 -11.37 5.03
C TYR A 280 -7.61 -12.19 3.80
N SER A 281 -8.27 -11.58 2.84
CA SER A 281 -8.34 -12.09 1.46
C SER A 281 -7.29 -11.39 0.59
N PHE A 282 -6.79 -12.09 -0.43
CA PHE A 282 -5.78 -11.56 -1.34
C PHE A 282 -6.44 -11.06 -2.62
N THR A 283 -6.17 -9.81 -3.00
CA THR A 283 -6.73 -9.22 -4.24
C THR A 283 -6.18 -9.84 -5.52
N GLY A 284 -5.06 -10.58 -5.44
CA GLY A 284 -4.50 -11.32 -6.58
C GLY A 284 -5.26 -12.61 -6.89
N ASP A 285 -6.01 -13.16 -5.93
CA ASP A 285 -6.89 -14.31 -6.17
C ASP A 285 -8.12 -13.85 -6.97
N LYS A 286 -8.33 -14.46 -8.14
CA LYS A 286 -9.37 -14.09 -9.11
C LYS A 286 -10.45 -15.13 -9.22
N GLU A 287 -10.12 -16.39 -9.01
CA GLU A 287 -11.02 -17.53 -9.11
C GLU A 287 -11.21 -18.18 -7.72
N PRO A 288 -12.39 -18.77 -7.45
CA PRO A 288 -12.59 -19.56 -6.24
C PRO A 288 -11.54 -20.67 -6.10
N GLY A 289 -10.97 -20.83 -4.91
CA GLY A 289 -9.89 -21.78 -4.63
C GLY A 289 -8.49 -21.31 -5.03
N ASP A 290 -8.33 -20.11 -5.59
CA ASP A 290 -7.01 -19.53 -5.81
C ASP A 290 -6.25 -19.42 -4.49
N THR A 291 -4.98 -19.82 -4.53
CA THR A 291 -4.06 -19.76 -3.39
C THR A 291 -2.80 -18.94 -3.72
N THR A 292 -2.90 -18.02 -4.69
CA THR A 292 -1.75 -17.30 -5.26
C THR A 292 -1.09 -16.36 -4.25
N GLY A 293 -1.81 -16.00 -3.17
CA GLY A 293 -1.26 -15.27 -2.03
C GLY A 293 -0.35 -16.13 -1.12
N HIS A 294 -0.39 -17.45 -1.25
CA HIS A 294 0.38 -18.34 -0.38
C HIS A 294 1.88 -18.14 -0.59
N ASN A 295 2.61 -18.05 0.52
CA ASN A 295 4.04 -17.78 0.56
C ASN A 295 4.45 -16.45 -0.12
N ASN A 296 3.52 -15.52 -0.34
CA ASN A 296 3.85 -14.22 -0.94
C ASN A 296 4.88 -13.49 -0.06
N LYS A 297 6.06 -13.23 -0.63
CA LYS A 297 7.25 -12.67 0.05
C LYS A 297 7.68 -13.44 1.31
N GLY A 298 7.29 -14.71 1.46
CA GLY A 298 7.59 -15.50 2.66
C GLY A 298 6.88 -15.03 3.94
N LEU A 299 5.85 -14.18 3.81
CA LEU A 299 5.18 -13.55 4.97
C LEU A 299 3.68 -13.83 5.04
N TRP A 300 3.07 -14.27 3.93
CA TRP A 300 1.64 -14.50 3.83
C TRP A 300 1.36 -15.98 3.61
N PHE A 301 0.43 -16.53 4.37
CA PHE A 301 0.15 -17.96 4.35
C PHE A 301 -1.34 -18.19 4.38
N ALA A 302 -1.83 -19.03 3.47
CA ALA A 302 -3.20 -19.54 3.54
C ALA A 302 -3.44 -20.14 4.94
N ILE A 303 -4.63 -19.91 5.50
CA ILE A 303 -4.96 -20.32 6.85
C ILE A 303 -5.74 -21.64 6.84
N THR A 304 -5.37 -22.55 7.72
CA THR A 304 -6.07 -23.83 7.89
C THR A 304 -7.35 -23.66 8.69
N ASP A 305 -8.22 -24.67 8.68
CA ASP A 305 -9.37 -24.84 9.59
C ASP A 305 -9.02 -24.65 11.08
N LYS A 306 -7.76 -24.92 11.46
CA LYS A 306 -7.22 -24.74 12.82
C LYS A 306 -6.56 -23.38 13.09
N GLY A 307 -6.69 -22.41 12.18
CA GLY A 307 -6.04 -21.09 12.29
C GLY A 307 -4.51 -21.08 12.10
N LYS A 308 -3.92 -22.21 11.66
CA LYS A 308 -2.48 -22.35 11.45
C LYS A 308 -2.08 -21.97 10.02
N LYS A 309 -0.78 -21.80 9.77
CA LYS A 309 -0.27 -21.68 8.40
C LYS A 309 -0.47 -23.01 7.70
N ALA A 310 -1.06 -22.98 6.52
CA ALA A 310 -1.00 -24.10 5.61
C ALA A 310 0.46 -24.39 5.23
N LYS A 311 0.75 -25.66 4.93
CA LYS A 311 2.04 -26.13 4.44
C LYS A 311 1.76 -26.93 3.18
N VAL A 312 2.70 -26.92 2.24
CA VAL A 312 2.63 -27.79 1.07
C VAL A 312 2.52 -29.25 1.54
N VAL A 313 1.44 -29.92 1.12
CA VAL A 313 1.25 -31.35 1.32
C VAL A 313 1.80 -32.05 0.08
N GLY A 314 2.79 -32.91 0.28
CA GLY A 314 3.40 -33.73 -0.76
C GLY A 314 2.79 -35.11 -0.82
#